data_AF-A0A494BB43-F1
#
_entry.id   AF-A0A494BB43-F1
#
_cell.length_a   1.000
_cell.length_b   1.000
_cell.length_c   1.000
_cell.angle_alpha   90.00
_cell.angle_beta   90.00
_cell.angle_gamma   90.00
#
_symmetry.space_group_name_H-M   'P 1'
#
loop_
_entity.id
_entity.type
_entity.pdbx_description
1 polymer ?
#
loop_
_entity_poly.entity_id
_entity_poly.type
_entity_poly.pdbx_seq_one_letter_code
_entity_poly.pdbx_strand_id
1 'polypeptide(L)'
;MPYSNLHPAIPRPRGHRSKYVALIFLVASLMILWVAKDPPNHTLKYLALHLASHELGLLLKNLCCLAEELCHVQSRYQGSYWKAVRACLGCPIHCMAMILLSSYFYFLQNTADIYLSWMFGLLVLYKSLSMLLGLQSLTPAEVSAVCEEKKLNVAHGLAWSYYIGYLRLILPGRRLYPGVRHPLADPVCHVTGCQSWLQSGGSA
;
A
#
# COMPACT_ATOMS: atom_id res chain seq x y z
N MET A 1 -11.52 19.74 15.63
CA MET A 1 -12.29 20.73 14.84
C MET A 1 -13.74 20.27 14.81
N PRO A 2 -14.71 21.09 15.24
CA PRO A 2 -16.12 20.72 15.13
C PRO A 2 -16.49 20.75 13.64
N TYR A 3 -17.05 19.64 13.13
CA TYR A 3 -17.49 19.52 11.75
C TYR A 3 -18.68 20.45 11.52
N SER A 4 -18.46 21.56 10.82
CA SER A 4 -19.53 22.40 10.29
C SER A 4 -20.33 21.57 9.27
N ASN A 5 -21.62 21.34 9.52
CA ASN A 5 -22.52 20.70 8.56
C ASN A 5 -22.76 21.65 7.38
N LEU A 6 -21.82 21.73 6.43
CA LEU A 6 -21.95 22.58 5.25
C LEU A 6 -23.10 22.10 4.35
N HIS A 7 -23.18 20.80 4.06
CA HIS A 7 -24.20 20.23 3.21
C HIS A 7 -24.33 18.71 3.46
N PRO A 8 -25.56 18.15 3.53
CA PRO A 8 -25.77 16.72 3.86
C PRO A 8 -25.21 15.75 2.82
N ALA A 9 -24.99 16.19 1.58
CA ALA A 9 -24.38 15.37 0.53
C ALA A 9 -22.84 15.28 0.59
N ILE A 10 -22.17 16.07 1.43
CA ILE A 10 -20.71 16.00 1.56
C ILE A 10 -20.35 14.80 2.43
N PRO A 11 -19.57 13.83 1.91
CA PRO A 11 -19.20 12.65 2.67
C PRO A 11 -18.35 13.04 3.87
N ARG A 12 -18.68 12.46 5.03
CA ARG A 12 -17.90 12.61 6.26
C ARG A 12 -16.62 11.77 6.18
N PRO A 13 -15.55 12.16 6.89
CA PRO A 13 -14.34 11.34 6.97
C PRO A 13 -14.69 9.95 7.50
N ARG A 14 -14.00 8.94 6.97
CA ARG A 14 -14.19 7.56 7.43
C ARG A 14 -13.83 7.43 8.91
N GLY A 15 -14.75 6.85 9.67
CA GLY A 15 -14.55 6.55 11.08
C GLY A 15 -13.92 5.18 11.32
N HIS A 16 -13.74 4.84 12.59
CA HIS A 16 -13.12 3.61 13.06
C HIS A 16 -14.13 2.46 13.30
N ARG A 17 -15.33 2.55 12.71
CA ARG A 17 -16.43 1.59 12.91
C ARG A 17 -16.08 0.16 12.49
N SER A 18 -15.31 0.00 11.41
CA SER A 18 -14.87 -1.33 10.95
C SER A 18 -14.06 -2.08 12.01
N LYS A 19 -13.20 -1.37 12.76
CA LYS A 19 -12.41 -1.96 13.86
C LYS A 19 -13.29 -2.44 15.01
N TYR A 20 -14.33 -1.68 15.37
CA TYR A 20 -15.28 -2.10 16.40
C TYR A 20 -16.09 -3.32 15.98
N VAL A 21 -16.59 -3.36 14.74
CA VAL A 21 -17.33 -4.51 14.23
C VAL A 21 -16.42 -5.75 14.20
N ALA A 22 -15.17 -5.62 13.77
CA ALA A 22 -14.18 -6.70 13.82
C ALA A 22 -13.93 -7.20 15.26
N LEU A 23 -13.84 -6.28 16.24
CA LEU A 23 -13.69 -6.63 17.65
C LEU A 23 -14.91 -7.42 18.17
N ILE A 24 -16.12 -7.02 17.80
CA ILE A 24 -17.35 -7.73 18.18
C ILE A 24 -17.32 -9.16 17.63
N PHE A 25 -16.95 -9.35 16.36
CA PHE A 25 -16.81 -10.69 15.77
C PHE A 25 -15.73 -11.52 16.46
N LEU A 26 -14.60 -10.92 16.82
CA LEU A 26 -13.52 -11.60 17.55
C LEU A 26 -13.99 -12.09 18.93
N VAL A 27 -14.69 -11.24 19.69
CA VAL A 27 -15.22 -11.64 21.00
C VAL A 27 -16.28 -12.74 20.83
N ALA A 28 -17.17 -12.61 19.86
CA ALA A 28 -18.19 -13.62 19.59
C ALA A 28 -17.59 -14.99 19.23
N SER A 29 -16.55 -15.03 18.38
CA SER A 29 -15.90 -16.30 18.01
C SER A 29 -15.17 -16.95 19.19
N LEU A 30 -14.51 -16.16 20.05
CA LEU A 30 -13.90 -16.66 21.29
C LEU A 30 -14.94 -17.25 22.25
N MET A 31 -16.10 -16.60 22.38
CA MET A 31 -17.20 -17.12 23.21
C MET A 31 -17.74 -18.45 22.67
N ILE A 32 -17.89 -18.59 21.35
CA ILE A 32 -18.31 -19.85 20.72
C ILE A 32 -17.30 -20.98 21.00
N LEU A 33 -16.01 -20.69 20.83
CA LEU A 33 -14.93 -21.66 21.13
C LEU A 33 -14.91 -22.04 22.62
N TRP A 34 -15.17 -21.09 23.51
CA TRP A 34 -15.26 -21.35 24.95
C TRP A 34 -16.40 -22.32 25.29
N VAL A 35 -17.56 -22.16 24.64
CA VAL A 35 -18.73 -23.02 24.83
C VAL A 35 -18.49 -24.43 24.26
N ALA A 36 -17.74 -24.55 23.16
CA ALA A 36 -17.45 -25.82 22.50
C ALA A 36 -16.62 -26.81 23.36
N LYS A 37 -15.94 -26.36 24.43
CA LYS A 37 -15.16 -27.18 25.37
C LYS A 37 -14.09 -28.10 24.74
N ASP A 38 -13.67 -27.82 23.51
CA ASP A 38 -12.61 -28.59 22.86
C ASP A 38 -11.26 -28.39 23.58
N PRO A 39 -10.42 -29.43 23.69
CA PRO A 39 -9.12 -29.31 24.32
C PRO A 39 -8.22 -28.32 23.54
N PRO A 40 -7.70 -27.26 24.19
CA PRO A 40 -7.07 -26.14 23.51
C PRO A 40 -5.76 -26.51 22.79
N ASN A 41 -5.09 -27.58 23.20
CA ASN A 41 -3.76 -27.93 22.72
C ASN A 41 -3.71 -28.25 21.22
N HIS A 42 -4.74 -28.89 20.65
CA HIS A 42 -4.79 -29.19 19.22
C HIS A 42 -5.21 -27.97 18.41
N THR A 43 -6.25 -27.26 18.86
CA THR A 43 -6.77 -26.06 18.21
C THR A 43 -5.70 -24.95 18.12
N LEU A 44 -4.92 -24.75 19.17
CA LEU A 44 -3.82 -23.76 19.17
C LEU A 44 -2.72 -24.12 18.18
N LYS A 45 -2.38 -25.41 18.03
CA LYS A 45 -1.39 -25.86 17.03
C LYS A 45 -1.87 -25.60 15.60
N TYR A 46 -3.13 -25.94 15.28
CA TYR A 46 -3.69 -25.67 13.96
C TYR A 46 -3.80 -24.17 13.67
N LEU A 47 -4.21 -23.37 14.67
CA LEU A 47 -4.26 -21.92 14.54
C LEU A 47 -2.86 -21.34 14.27
N ALA A 48 -1.85 -21.81 15.00
CA ALA A 48 -0.47 -21.38 14.81
C ALA A 48 0.06 -21.71 13.40
N LEU A 49 -0.22 -22.92 12.89
CA LEU A 49 0.14 -23.31 11.52
C LEU A 49 -0.59 -22.48 10.47
N HIS A 50 -1.87 -22.18 10.68
CA HIS A 50 -2.66 -21.33 9.80
C HIS A 50 -2.16 -19.88 9.80
N LEU A 51 -1.77 -19.36 10.95
CA LEU A 51 -1.13 -18.03 11.05
C LEU A 51 0.22 -18.04 10.33
N ALA A 52 1.07 -19.04 10.56
CA ALA A 52 2.36 -19.16 9.90
C ALA A 52 2.22 -19.24 8.37
N SER A 53 1.25 -20.00 7.85
CA SER A 53 1.00 -20.10 6.41
C SER A 53 0.48 -18.79 5.81
N HIS A 54 -0.39 -18.08 6.53
CA HIS A 54 -0.86 -16.76 6.10
C HIS A 54 0.30 -15.75 6.01
N GLU A 55 1.18 -15.73 7.00
CA GLU A 55 2.35 -14.85 7.06
C GLU A 55 3.37 -15.16 5.98
N LEU A 56 3.63 -16.44 5.74
CA LEU A 56 4.47 -16.88 4.64
C LEU A 56 3.89 -16.47 3.27
N GLY A 57 2.57 -16.52 3.11
CA GLY A 57 1.88 -16.01 1.92
C GLY A 57 2.05 -14.50 1.73
N LEU A 58 2.06 -13.72 2.82
CA LEU A 58 2.33 -12.28 2.76
C LEU A 58 3.79 -12.01 2.37
N LEU A 59 4.74 -12.76 2.92
CA LEU A 59 6.15 -12.69 2.55
C LEU A 59 6.36 -12.99 1.06
N LEU A 60 5.72 -14.04 0.54
CA LEU A 60 5.78 -14.38 -0.88
C LEU A 60 5.26 -13.24 -1.76
N LYS A 61 4.10 -12.64 -1.40
CA LYS A 61 3.57 -11.47 -2.11
C LYS A 61 4.57 -10.31 -2.12
N ASN A 62 5.16 -10.00 -0.97
CA ASN A 62 6.12 -8.91 -0.84
C ASN A 62 7.40 -9.18 -1.64
N LEU A 63 7.84 -10.43 -1.75
CA LEU A 63 8.96 -10.84 -2.59
C LEU A 63 8.65 -10.68 -4.08
N CYS A 64 7.44 -11.05 -4.52
CA CYS A 64 7.00 -10.81 -5.89
C CYS A 64 6.96 -9.31 -6.23
N CYS A 65 6.42 -8.48 -5.33
CA CYS A 65 6.45 -7.02 -5.50
C CYS A 65 7.87 -6.46 -5.47
N LEU A 66 8.74 -6.98 -4.60
CA LEU A 66 10.15 -6.59 -4.55
C LEU A 66 10.85 -6.91 -5.87
N ALA A 67 10.59 -8.06 -6.48
CA ALA A 67 11.16 -8.41 -7.78
C ALA A 67 10.82 -7.38 -8.87
N GLU A 68 9.58 -6.88 -8.88
CA GLU A 68 9.15 -5.82 -9.79
C GLU A 68 9.79 -4.45 -9.46
N GLU A 69 9.88 -4.10 -8.17
CA GLU A 69 10.50 -2.84 -7.72
C GLU A 69 12.02 -2.83 -7.91
N LEU A 70 12.69 -3.99 -7.90
CA LEU A 70 14.12 -4.11 -8.15
C LEU A 70 14.52 -3.62 -9.55
N CYS A 71 13.66 -3.82 -10.56
CA CYS A 71 13.85 -3.28 -11.91
C CYS A 71 13.79 -1.74 -11.96
N HIS A 72 13.20 -1.11 -10.94
CA HIS A 72 12.96 0.34 -10.87
C HIS A 72 13.81 1.03 -9.79
N VAL A 73 14.83 0.37 -9.26
CA VAL A 73 15.71 0.91 -8.18
C VAL A 73 16.37 2.22 -8.59
N GLN A 74 16.84 2.32 -9.83
CA GLN A 74 17.55 3.51 -10.29
C GLN A 74 16.62 4.71 -10.43
N SER A 75 15.41 4.52 -10.99
CA SER A 75 14.47 5.62 -11.24
C SER A 75 13.69 6.05 -10.01
N ARG A 76 13.30 5.10 -9.13
CA ARG A 76 12.42 5.37 -7.98
C ARG A 76 13.16 5.50 -6.64
N TYR A 77 14.26 4.76 -6.45
CA TYR A 77 14.99 4.69 -5.18
C TYR A 77 16.41 5.25 -5.23
N GLN A 78 16.77 5.98 -6.29
CA GLN A 78 18.07 6.64 -6.45
C GLN A 78 19.26 5.67 -6.35
N GLY A 79 19.09 4.42 -6.84
CA GLY A 79 20.13 3.39 -6.79
C GLY A 79 20.24 2.66 -5.44
N SER A 80 19.45 3.02 -4.43
CA SER A 80 19.52 2.41 -3.10
C SER A 80 18.64 1.16 -2.98
N TYR A 81 19.27 -0.02 -3.02
CA TYR A 81 18.58 -1.31 -2.83
C TYR A 81 17.91 -1.43 -1.47
N TRP A 82 18.55 -0.96 -0.40
CA TRP A 82 17.98 -1.05 0.96
C TRP A 82 16.70 -0.23 1.10
N LYS A 83 16.60 0.90 0.39
CA LYS A 83 15.39 1.73 0.37
C LYS A 83 14.23 1.02 -0.34
N ALA A 84 14.51 0.31 -1.43
CA ALA A 84 13.52 -0.51 -2.15
C ALA A 84 13.04 -1.70 -1.31
N VAL A 85 13.96 -2.43 -0.67
CA VAL A 85 13.66 -3.53 0.25
C VAL A 85 12.80 -3.04 1.41
N ARG A 86 13.18 -1.93 2.05
CA ARG A 86 12.40 -1.32 3.15
C ARG A 86 11.02 -0.84 2.70
N ALA A 87 10.88 -0.35 1.47
CA ALA A 87 9.58 0.06 0.94
C ALA A 87 8.64 -1.14 0.70
N CYS A 88 9.17 -2.28 0.25
CA CYS A 88 8.36 -3.47 -0.07
C CYS A 88 8.05 -4.33 1.17
N LEU A 89 9.04 -4.53 2.04
CA LEU A 89 8.90 -5.36 3.25
C LEU A 89 8.43 -4.55 4.47
N GLY A 90 8.33 -3.22 4.34
CA GLY A 90 8.00 -2.32 5.43
C GLY A 90 9.06 -2.32 6.52
N CYS A 91 8.66 -2.58 7.76
CA CYS A 91 9.59 -2.64 8.88
C CYS A 91 10.39 -3.96 8.83
N PRO A 92 11.73 -3.92 8.64
CA PRO A 92 12.53 -5.14 8.52
C PRO A 92 12.49 -5.99 9.80
N ILE A 93 12.27 -5.36 10.95
CA ILE A 93 12.13 -6.04 12.25
C ILE A 93 10.89 -6.93 12.25
N HIS A 94 9.77 -6.44 11.70
CA HIS A 94 8.54 -7.24 11.59
C HIS A 94 8.79 -8.45 10.69
N CYS A 95 9.41 -8.26 9.53
CA CYS A 95 9.75 -9.36 8.64
C CYS A 95 10.65 -10.43 9.31
N MET A 96 11.70 -10.00 10.02
CA MET A 96 12.57 -10.93 10.73
C MET A 96 11.83 -11.67 11.85
N ALA A 97 10.95 -10.98 12.59
CA ALA A 97 10.11 -11.61 13.60
C ALA A 97 9.17 -12.66 12.98
N MET A 98 8.59 -12.38 11.81
CA MET A 98 7.72 -13.35 11.11
C MET A 98 8.49 -14.60 10.69
N ILE A 99 9.70 -14.42 10.16
CA ILE A 99 10.56 -15.54 9.74
C ILE A 99 10.95 -16.39 10.95
N LEU A 100 11.37 -15.77 12.05
CA LEU A 100 11.73 -16.46 13.29
C LEU A 100 10.55 -17.21 13.92
N LEU A 101 9.38 -16.61 13.90
CA LEU A 101 8.15 -17.24 14.40
C LEU A 101 7.76 -18.44 13.52
N SER A 102 7.84 -18.29 12.19
CA SER A 102 7.58 -19.38 11.25
C SER A 102 8.59 -20.52 11.38
N SER A 103 9.88 -20.22 11.58
CA SER A 103 10.92 -21.24 11.75
C SER A 103 10.79 -21.97 13.08
N TYR A 104 10.37 -21.27 14.14
CA TYR A 104 10.04 -21.89 15.42
C TYR A 104 8.90 -22.90 15.29
N PHE A 105 7.80 -22.54 14.59
CA PHE A 105 6.69 -23.47 14.35
C PHE A 105 7.07 -24.63 13.44
N TYR A 106 7.93 -24.40 12.44
CA TYR A 106 8.50 -25.47 11.61
C TYR A 106 9.28 -26.47 12.47
N PHE A 107 10.17 -25.98 13.34
CA PHE A 107 10.98 -26.81 14.23
C PHE A 107 10.11 -27.60 15.23
N LEU A 108 9.03 -27.00 15.73
CA LEU A 108 8.11 -27.66 16.66
C LEU A 108 7.31 -28.81 16.00
N GLN A 109 7.21 -28.82 14.66
CA GLN A 109 6.40 -29.75 13.88
C GLN A 109 7.22 -30.91 13.27
N ASN A 110 8.47 -31.10 13.71
CA ASN A 110 9.53 -31.99 13.15
C ASN A 110 9.24 -33.51 13.13
N THR A 111 7.98 -33.95 13.07
CA THR A 111 7.57 -35.36 13.02
C THR A 111 6.98 -35.79 11.68
N ALA A 112 6.83 -34.89 10.70
CA ALA A 112 6.13 -35.19 9.44
C ALA A 112 6.64 -34.37 8.22
N ASP A 113 7.92 -34.46 7.89
CA ASP A 113 8.60 -33.70 6.82
C ASP A 113 7.88 -33.73 5.45
N ILE A 114 7.29 -34.86 5.08
CA ILE A 114 6.62 -35.01 3.77
C ILE A 114 5.36 -34.15 3.69
N TYR A 115 4.53 -34.13 4.73
CA TYR A 115 3.27 -33.37 4.72
C TYR A 115 3.51 -31.86 4.69
N LEU A 116 4.57 -31.40 5.35
CA LEU A 116 4.92 -29.99 5.42
C LEU A 116 5.39 -29.46 4.05
N SER A 117 6.23 -30.22 3.33
CA SER A 117 6.66 -29.86 1.98
C SER A 117 5.49 -29.72 1.00
N TRP A 118 4.53 -30.66 1.03
CA TRP A 118 3.32 -30.57 0.21
C TRP A 118 2.42 -29.37 0.58
N MET A 119 2.24 -29.10 1.88
CA MET A 119 1.48 -27.94 2.35
C MET A 119 2.10 -26.62 1.89
N PHE A 120 3.44 -26.53 1.96
CA PHE A 120 4.17 -25.36 1.46
C PHE A 120 4.01 -25.21 -0.06
N GLY A 121 4.17 -26.29 -0.82
CA GLY A 121 3.98 -26.29 -2.27
C GLY A 121 2.58 -25.83 -2.67
N LEU A 122 1.54 -26.34 -2.00
CA LEU A 122 0.14 -25.95 -2.23
C LEU A 122 -0.11 -24.47 -1.86
N LEU A 123 0.47 -23.99 -0.76
CA LEU A 123 0.37 -22.59 -0.36
C LEU A 123 0.98 -21.66 -1.41
N VAL A 124 2.20 -21.97 -1.88
CA VAL A 124 2.88 -21.20 -2.93
C VAL A 124 2.06 -21.20 -4.22
N LEU A 125 1.53 -22.37 -4.62
CA LEU A 125 0.69 -22.50 -5.79
C LEU A 125 -0.58 -21.64 -5.68
N TYR A 126 -1.31 -21.78 -4.56
CA TYR A 126 -2.53 -21.01 -4.28
C TYR A 126 -2.26 -19.51 -4.31
N LYS A 127 -1.20 -19.06 -3.61
CA LYS A 127 -0.89 -17.63 -3.51
C LYS A 127 -0.44 -17.03 -4.84
N SER A 128 0.34 -17.78 -5.61
CA SER A 128 0.79 -17.37 -6.95
C SER A 128 -0.39 -17.29 -7.92
N LEU A 129 -1.27 -18.29 -7.92
CA LEU A 129 -2.49 -18.29 -8.73
C LEU A 129 -3.42 -17.13 -8.35
N SER A 130 -3.58 -16.89 -7.04
CA SER A 130 -4.35 -15.77 -6.51
C SER A 130 -3.81 -14.41 -6.99
N MET A 131 -2.48 -14.27 -7.07
CA MET A 131 -1.83 -13.07 -7.58
C MET A 131 -2.03 -12.94 -9.10
N LEU A 132 -1.85 -14.01 -9.86
CA LEU A 132 -2.03 -14.04 -11.31
C LEU A 132 -3.47 -13.70 -11.73
N LEU A 133 -4.46 -14.18 -10.97
CA LEU A 133 -5.88 -13.89 -11.19
C LEU A 133 -6.32 -12.52 -10.65
N GLY A 134 -5.44 -11.76 -10.00
CA GLY A 134 -5.78 -10.45 -9.44
C GLY A 134 -6.75 -10.49 -8.24
N LEU A 135 -6.91 -11.64 -7.59
CA LEU A 135 -7.82 -11.86 -6.46
C LEU A 135 -7.44 -11.05 -5.20
N GLN A 136 -6.22 -10.49 -5.17
CA GLN A 136 -5.71 -9.68 -4.04
C GLN A 136 -5.74 -8.17 -4.32
N SER A 137 -6.53 -7.75 -5.31
CA SER A 137 -6.76 -6.33 -5.57
C SER A 137 -7.52 -5.68 -4.41
N LEU A 138 -7.12 -4.45 -4.05
CA LEU A 138 -7.84 -3.67 -3.04
C LEU A 138 -9.22 -3.34 -3.57
N THR A 139 -10.21 -3.38 -2.68
CA THR A 139 -11.57 -2.99 -3.02
C THR A 139 -11.59 -1.49 -3.37
N PRO A 140 -12.53 -1.03 -4.24
CA PRO A 140 -12.66 0.40 -4.56
C PRO A 140 -12.84 1.27 -3.31
N ALA A 141 -13.49 0.72 -2.28
CA ALA A 141 -13.62 1.37 -0.99
C ALA A 141 -12.26 1.55 -0.31
N GLU A 142 -11.39 0.55 -0.27
CA GLU A 142 -10.05 0.68 0.33
C GLU A 142 -9.16 1.66 -0.46
N VAL A 143 -9.22 1.63 -1.79
CA VAL A 143 -8.48 2.59 -2.63
C VAL A 143 -8.92 4.02 -2.34
N SER A 144 -10.23 4.29 -2.24
CA SER A 144 -10.74 5.60 -1.86
C SER A 144 -10.30 6.02 -0.45
N ALA A 145 -10.20 5.09 0.50
CA ALA A 145 -9.68 5.39 1.84
C ALA A 145 -8.22 5.88 1.78
N VAL A 146 -7.38 5.18 1.02
CA VAL A 146 -5.96 5.55 0.85
C VAL A 146 -5.82 6.90 0.14
N CYS A 147 -6.63 7.14 -0.89
CA CYS A 147 -6.64 8.41 -1.63
C CYS A 147 -7.11 9.59 -0.77
N GLU A 148 -8.11 9.39 0.08
CA GLU A 148 -8.59 10.39 1.03
C GLU A 148 -7.55 10.69 2.12
N GLU A 149 -6.96 9.64 2.72
CA GLU A 149 -5.94 9.77 3.77
C GLU A 149 -4.70 10.51 3.27
N LYS A 150 -4.21 10.14 2.08
CA LYS A 150 -3.03 10.75 1.46
C LYS A 150 -3.32 11.99 0.62
N LYS A 151 -4.58 12.46 0.58
CA LYS A 151 -5.06 13.61 -0.22
C LYS A 151 -4.66 13.56 -1.71
N LEU A 152 -4.56 12.36 -2.28
CA LEU A 152 -4.10 12.13 -3.66
C LEU A 152 -5.06 12.72 -4.71
N ASN A 153 -6.32 12.92 -4.33
CA ASN A 153 -7.35 13.53 -5.18
C ASN A 153 -7.02 14.98 -5.54
N VAL A 154 -6.32 15.71 -4.66
CA VAL A 154 -5.93 17.12 -4.90
C VAL A 154 -4.89 17.21 -6.00
N ALA A 155 -3.88 16.34 -5.97
CA ALA A 155 -2.84 16.31 -6.99
C ALA A 155 -3.42 16.02 -8.38
N HIS A 156 -4.33 15.05 -8.46
CA HIS A 156 -5.05 14.75 -9.70
C HIS A 156 -5.91 15.94 -10.17
N GLY A 157 -6.64 16.58 -9.26
CA GLY A 157 -7.46 17.76 -9.58
C GLY A 157 -6.63 18.92 -10.15
N LEU A 158 -5.48 19.22 -9.53
CA LEU A 158 -4.58 20.28 -9.98
C LEU A 158 -3.95 19.97 -11.36
N ALA A 159 -3.57 18.71 -11.59
CA ALA A 159 -3.06 18.28 -12.89
C ALA A 159 -4.11 18.46 -14.00
N TRP A 160 -5.35 18.05 -13.73
CA TRP A 160 -6.48 18.22 -14.66
C TRP A 160 -6.83 19.68 -14.89
N SER A 161 -6.85 20.52 -13.85
CA SER A 161 -7.15 21.94 -13.98
C SER A 161 -6.09 22.65 -14.83
N TYR A 162 -4.81 22.32 -14.65
CA TYR A 162 -3.74 22.89 -15.47
C TYR A 162 -3.82 22.41 -16.92
N TYR A 163 -4.11 21.12 -17.15
CA TYR A 163 -4.26 20.58 -18.50
C TYR A 163 -5.40 21.27 -19.27
N ILE A 164 -6.60 21.34 -18.68
CA ILE A 164 -7.76 21.94 -19.34
C ILE A 164 -7.67 23.47 -19.38
N GLY A 165 -7.30 24.09 -18.27
CA GLY A 165 -7.31 25.54 -18.09
C GLY A 165 -6.15 26.27 -18.77
N TYR A 166 -5.09 25.56 -19.16
CA TYR A 166 -3.92 26.19 -19.79
C TYR A 166 -3.43 25.41 -21.02
N LEU A 167 -2.98 24.17 -20.83
CA LEU A 167 -2.29 23.43 -21.89
C LEU A 167 -3.17 23.20 -23.11
N ARG A 168 -4.43 22.79 -22.90
CA ARG A 168 -5.37 22.50 -23.99
C ARG A 168 -5.71 23.74 -24.83
N LEU A 169 -5.67 24.93 -24.24
CA LEU A 169 -5.98 26.19 -24.92
C LEU A 169 -4.79 26.71 -25.75
N ILE A 170 -3.57 26.57 -25.23
CA ILE A 170 -2.37 27.18 -25.84
C ILE A 170 -1.66 26.25 -26.83
N LEU A 171 -1.68 24.93 -26.60
CA LEU A 171 -1.00 23.96 -27.47
C LEU A 171 -1.50 23.94 -28.92
N PRO A 172 -2.82 24.09 -29.22
CA PRO A 172 -3.30 24.15 -30.60
C PRO A 172 -2.74 25.36 -31.37
N GLY A 173 -2.64 26.53 -30.72
CA GLY A 173 -2.13 27.75 -31.34
C GLY A 173 -0.63 27.69 -31.69
N ARG A 174 0.16 26.91 -30.94
CA ARG A 174 1.60 26.75 -31.18
C ARG A 174 1.95 25.83 -32.35
N ARG A 175 1.05 24.93 -32.76
CA ARG A 175 1.26 24.07 -33.95
C ARG A 175 0.94 24.78 -35.27
N LEU A 176 0.05 25.78 -35.24
CA LEU A 176 -0.35 26.53 -36.44
C LEU A 176 0.58 27.70 -36.78
N TYR A 177 1.40 28.18 -35.84
CA TYR A 177 2.37 29.26 -36.08
C TYR A 177 3.76 28.90 -35.50
N PRO A 178 4.52 27.99 -36.14
CA PRO A 178 5.87 27.63 -35.67
C PRO A 178 6.94 28.72 -35.94
N GLY A 179 6.59 29.83 -36.60
CA GLY A 179 7.55 30.79 -37.15
C GLY A 179 7.53 32.23 -36.62
N VAL A 180 6.55 32.66 -35.82
CA VAL A 180 6.52 34.05 -35.33
C VAL A 180 7.19 34.14 -33.97
N ARG A 181 8.53 34.22 -33.97
CA ARG A 181 9.24 34.89 -32.88
C ARG A 181 8.97 36.38 -33.04
N HIS A 182 8.04 36.94 -32.26
CA HIS A 182 7.94 38.39 -32.09
C HIS A 182 9.28 38.89 -31.51
N PRO A 183 10.02 39.78 -32.19
CA PRO A 183 11.05 40.56 -31.55
C PRO A 183 10.38 41.85 -31.08
N LEU A 184 9.90 41.92 -29.85
CA LEU A 184 9.72 43.18 -29.09
C LEU A 184 9.14 42.90 -27.69
N ALA A 185 9.87 43.41 -26.71
CA ALA A 185 9.41 43.95 -25.44
C ALA A 185 8.98 42.99 -24.31
N ASP A 186 9.96 42.77 -23.43
CA ASP A 186 9.91 42.94 -21.97
C ASP A 186 9.33 41.86 -21.05
N PRO A 187 10.14 41.42 -20.04
CA PRO A 187 9.72 40.52 -18.98
C PRO A 187 9.17 41.32 -17.81
N VAL A 188 7.85 41.34 -17.63
CA VAL A 188 7.27 41.62 -16.31
C VAL A 188 6.19 40.59 -16.03
N CYS A 189 6.64 39.43 -15.55
CA CYS A 189 5.83 38.57 -14.69
C CYS A 189 6.67 38.31 -13.44
N HIS A 190 6.63 39.29 -12.54
CA HIS A 190 6.96 39.09 -11.13
C HIS A 190 5.97 38.06 -10.56
N VAL A 191 6.35 36.78 -10.62
CA VAL A 191 5.85 35.76 -9.69
C VAL A 191 6.99 35.46 -8.71
N THR A 192 7.37 36.48 -7.97
CA THR A 192 8.10 36.35 -6.71
C THR A 192 7.14 35.71 -5.71
N GLY A 193 7.26 34.38 -5.52
CA GLY A 193 6.44 33.69 -4.51
C GLY A 193 6.62 32.19 -4.34
N CYS A 194 7.50 31.50 -5.08
CA CYS A 194 7.66 30.05 -4.94
C CYS A 194 9.10 29.52 -5.07
N GLN A 195 10.12 30.38 -4.92
CA GLN A 195 11.53 29.95 -4.94
C GLN A 195 12.24 29.93 -3.57
N SER A 196 11.59 30.35 -2.47
CA SER A 196 12.24 30.38 -1.16
C SER A 196 12.16 29.08 -0.33
N TRP A 197 11.45 28.04 -0.79
CA TRP A 197 11.25 26.81 0.00
C TRP A 197 12.12 25.61 -0.41
N LEU A 198 12.97 25.74 -1.44
CA LEU A 198 13.79 24.63 -1.95
C LEU A 198 15.31 24.82 -1.78
N GLN A 199 15.76 25.88 -1.10
CA GLN A 199 17.19 26.16 -0.88
C GLN A 199 17.64 26.29 0.59
N SER A 200 16.78 26.04 1.59
CA SER A 200 17.14 26.15 3.02
C SER A 200 17.10 24.82 3.80
N GLY A 201 17.18 23.67 3.13
CA GLY A 201 17.03 22.36 3.77
C GLY A 201 18.26 21.44 3.76
N GLY A 202 19.48 21.95 3.55
CA GLY A 202 20.67 21.11 3.55
C GLY A 202 21.96 21.88 3.79
N SER A 203 22.36 21.98 5.06
CA SER A 203 23.75 21.94 5.58
C SER A 203 23.77 22.40 7.04
N ALA A 204 23.58 21.47 7.97
CA ALA A 204 24.18 21.39 9.30
C ALA A 204 23.77 20.06 9.94
#